data_AF-A0AAU4UCX0-F1
#
_entry.id   AF-A0AAU4UCX0-F1
#
_cell.length_a   1.000
_cell.length_b   1.000
_cell.length_c   1.000
_cell.angle_alpha   90.00
_cell.angle_beta   90.00
_cell.angle_gamma   90.00
#
_symmetry.space_group_name_H-M   'P 1'
#
loop_
_entity.id
_entity.type
_entity.pdbx_description
1 polymer ?
#
loop_
_entity_poly.entity_id
_entity_poly.type
_entity_poly.pdbx_seq_one_letter_code
_entity_poly.pdbx_strand_id
1 'polypeptide(L)'
;MRVGVGLRWLLAAAMCAGLLAAAVVTISGGDSAAQPSGRNADATAGRGGQPPRKPTPAELDVLHRAEQLLIRDCMADKGFRYWLVPRLPAPDYREFPYGIDDAAWAARHGYGRDIERRAERDWKTGEEKHYLDSLPKARYEVYDDALFGPSEGGNRLKATPPMGGILSHSEKGCAAASWQSLYGDVRAWYRSIQVVNGLPGMRVGRVAEDPAFRSVLTKWRDCMKRRGHVAENPPALRDIRLRDTTRGAQAKDVRAAVDEAECGLATGLSSTAKRLDQHYSDVLYGEYRSAYDTARRMQSDALPKARGVVGRN
;
A
#
# COMPACT_ATOMS: atom_id res chain seq x y z
N MET A 1 21.90 1.57 1.56
CA MET A 1 20.66 0.78 1.69
C MET A 1 20.05 0.58 0.32
N ARG A 2 20.14 -0.63 -0.25
CA ARG A 2 19.38 -0.96 -1.47
C ARG A 2 17.93 -1.19 -1.05
N VAL A 3 17.09 -0.21 -1.39
CA VAL A 3 15.64 -0.28 -1.29
C VAL A 3 15.19 -1.55 -2.01
N GLY A 4 14.57 -2.49 -1.27
CA GLY A 4 14.10 -3.75 -1.84
C GLY A 4 13.16 -3.48 -3.02
N VAL A 5 13.17 -4.36 -4.02
CA VAL A 5 12.31 -4.24 -5.20
C VAL A 5 10.83 -4.16 -4.80
N GLY A 6 10.40 -4.83 -3.72
CA GLY A 6 9.08 -4.65 -3.12
C GLY A 6 8.76 -3.21 -2.68
N LEU A 7 9.74 -2.44 -2.21
CA LEU A 7 9.54 -1.02 -1.92
C LEU A 7 9.53 -0.19 -3.22
N ARG A 8 10.28 -0.56 -4.27
CA ARG A 8 10.18 0.03 -5.62
C ARG A 8 8.83 -0.22 -6.32
N TRP A 9 8.20 -1.35 -6.05
CA TRP A 9 6.84 -1.66 -6.52
C TRP A 9 5.77 -1.01 -5.67
N LEU A 10 5.98 -0.89 -4.36
CA LEU A 10 5.21 0.04 -3.54
C LEU A 10 5.40 1.46 -4.06
N LEU A 11 6.54 1.85 -4.64
CA LEU A 11 6.71 3.15 -5.30
C LEU A 11 5.92 3.24 -6.62
N ALA A 12 5.82 2.18 -7.44
CA ALA A 12 5.06 2.19 -8.70
C ALA A 12 3.54 2.07 -8.50
N ALA A 13 3.08 1.26 -7.54
CA ALA A 13 1.70 1.23 -7.09
C ALA A 13 1.36 2.51 -6.29
N ALA A 14 2.32 3.08 -5.55
CA ALA A 14 2.21 4.42 -4.97
C ALA A 14 2.16 5.50 -6.04
N MET A 15 2.78 5.33 -7.21
CA MET A 15 2.67 6.31 -8.27
C MET A 15 1.23 6.37 -8.79
N CYS A 16 0.54 5.23 -8.95
CA CYS A 16 -0.90 5.25 -9.27
C CYS A 16 -1.82 5.58 -8.08
N ALA A 17 -1.35 5.46 -6.84
CA ALA A 17 -2.08 5.82 -5.61
C ALA A 17 -1.59 7.14 -4.94
N GLY A 18 -0.82 7.98 -5.64
CA GLY A 18 -0.38 9.30 -5.16
C GLY A 18 0.54 9.33 -3.94
N LEU A 19 1.40 8.33 -3.73
CA LEU A 19 2.23 8.18 -2.52
C LEU A 19 3.72 8.54 -2.69
N LEU A 20 4.17 9.07 -3.83
CA LEU A 20 5.52 9.65 -3.95
C LEU A 20 5.57 10.90 -4.84
N ALA A 21 5.06 12.00 -4.31
CA ALA A 21 5.73 13.27 -4.57
C ALA A 21 6.90 13.37 -3.57
N ALA A 22 8.10 13.68 -4.07
CA ALA A 22 9.27 13.91 -3.23
C ALA A 22 8.93 14.92 -2.11
N ALA A 23 8.92 14.46 -0.86
CA ALA A 23 8.73 15.33 0.28
C ALA A 23 10.02 16.14 0.49
N VAL A 24 9.98 17.44 0.22
CA VAL A 24 10.97 18.37 0.77
C VAL A 24 10.69 18.46 2.27
N VAL A 25 11.47 17.72 3.06
CA VAL A 25 11.46 17.83 4.52
C VAL A 25 12.36 19.00 4.89
N THR A 26 11.78 20.18 5.13
CA THR A 26 12.51 21.28 5.78
C THR A 26 12.51 21.03 7.28
N ILE A 27 13.65 20.63 7.84
CA ILE A 27 13.89 20.60 9.29
C ILE A 27 14.47 21.96 9.69
N SER A 28 13.63 22.87 10.17
CA SER A 28 14.09 24.05 10.91
C SER A 28 13.99 23.72 12.40
N GLY A 29 15.14 23.63 13.07
CA GLY A 29 15.24 23.50 14.52
C GLY A 29 14.94 24.84 15.21
N GLY A 30 14.27 24.78 16.36
CA GLY A 30 14.04 25.94 17.23
C GLY A 30 12.82 25.80 18.14
N ASP A 31 13.08 25.30 19.35
CA ASP A 31 12.45 25.51 20.67
C ASP A 31 10.94 25.39 20.95
N SER A 32 10.71 24.93 22.19
CA SER A 32 9.48 24.43 22.79
C SER A 32 8.38 25.46 23.06
N ALA A 33 7.17 24.88 23.16
CA ALA A 33 6.01 25.30 23.97
C ALA A 33 5.08 26.40 23.41
N ALA A 34 3.95 25.95 22.85
CA ALA A 34 2.60 26.29 23.33
C ALA A 34 1.56 25.46 22.57
N GLN A 35 0.80 24.62 23.28
CA GLN A 35 -0.39 23.96 22.74
C GLN A 35 -1.49 25.01 22.48
N PRO A 36 -2.09 25.07 21.28
CA PRO A 36 -3.41 25.65 21.14
C PRO A 36 -4.45 24.56 21.40
N SER A 37 -5.17 24.70 22.51
CA SER A 37 -6.43 24.02 22.78
C SER A 37 -7.47 24.43 21.73
N GLY A 38 -7.52 23.68 20.63
CA GLY A 38 -8.58 23.79 19.63
C GLY A 38 -9.85 23.11 20.12
N ARG A 39 -10.82 23.89 20.56
CA ARG A 39 -12.20 23.46 20.80
C ARG A 39 -12.74 22.89 19.49
N ASN A 40 -13.00 21.58 19.46
CA ASN A 40 -13.75 20.92 18.40
C ASN A 40 -15.20 21.42 18.42
N ALA A 41 -15.47 22.50 17.69
CA ALA A 41 -16.81 22.92 17.33
C ALA A 41 -17.07 22.49 15.88
N ASP A 42 -17.46 21.23 15.70
CA ASP A 42 -18.69 20.87 14.99
C ASP A 42 -18.90 19.35 15.08
N ALA A 43 -19.55 18.95 16.17
CA ALA A 43 -20.07 17.61 16.33
C ALA A 43 -21.59 17.65 16.15
N THR A 44 -22.03 17.78 14.91
CA THR A 44 -23.27 17.10 14.49
C THR A 44 -22.98 15.61 14.44
N ALA A 45 -22.83 15.03 15.64
CA ALA A 45 -22.76 13.60 15.85
C ALA A 45 -24.13 13.02 15.51
N GLY A 46 -24.31 12.64 14.25
CA GLY A 46 -25.35 11.72 13.83
C GLY A 46 -25.21 10.43 14.62
N ARG A 47 -26.02 10.29 15.66
CA ARG A 47 -26.19 9.07 16.44
C ARG A 47 -26.77 7.97 15.53
N GLY A 48 -26.12 6.81 15.49
CA GLY A 48 -26.81 5.53 15.22
C GLY A 48 -26.81 4.98 13.79
N GLY A 49 -26.04 5.53 12.85
CA GLY A 49 -25.85 4.90 11.53
C GLY A 49 -24.96 3.66 11.62
N GLN A 50 -25.36 2.54 11.02
CA GLN A 50 -24.48 1.38 10.83
C GLN A 50 -23.23 1.83 10.05
N PRO A 51 -22.02 1.36 10.43
CA PRO A 51 -20.81 1.75 9.72
C PRO A 51 -20.94 1.45 8.22
N PRO A 52 -20.48 2.36 7.32
CA PRO A 52 -20.47 2.10 5.90
C PRO A 52 -19.79 0.77 5.60
N ARG A 53 -20.45 -0.04 4.76
CA ARG A 53 -19.94 -1.36 4.37
C ARG A 53 -18.56 -1.21 3.75
N LYS A 54 -17.63 -2.11 4.13
CA LYS A 54 -16.33 -2.21 3.48
C LYS A 54 -16.52 -2.76 2.04
N PRO A 55 -15.93 -2.13 1.01
CA PRO A 55 -15.90 -2.71 -0.33
C PRO A 55 -15.23 -4.09 -0.33
N THR A 56 -15.78 -5.02 -1.11
CA THR A 56 -15.19 -6.33 -1.32
C THR A 56 -13.92 -6.23 -2.19
N PRO A 57 -13.04 -7.25 -2.20
CA PRO A 57 -11.87 -7.26 -3.09
C PRO A 57 -12.23 -7.04 -4.57
N ALA A 58 -13.29 -7.69 -5.06
CA ALA A 58 -13.76 -7.53 -6.45
C ALA A 58 -14.29 -6.10 -6.73
N GLU A 59 -14.93 -5.46 -5.75
CA GLU A 59 -15.35 -4.06 -5.89
C GLU A 59 -14.16 -3.10 -5.91
N LEU A 60 -13.11 -3.37 -5.12
CA LEU A 60 -11.85 -2.61 -5.19
C LEU A 60 -11.15 -2.82 -6.54
N ASP A 61 -11.21 -4.01 -7.14
CA ASP A 61 -10.71 -4.26 -8.50
C ASP A 61 -11.46 -3.42 -9.55
N VAL A 62 -12.79 -3.32 -9.43
CA VAL A 62 -13.61 -2.50 -10.33
C VAL A 62 -13.28 -1.01 -10.18
N LEU A 63 -13.17 -0.50 -8.95
CA LEU A 63 -12.80 0.89 -8.68
C LEU A 63 -11.42 1.21 -9.24
N HIS A 64 -10.42 0.37 -8.94
CA HIS A 64 -9.06 0.53 -9.45
C HIS A 64 -9.01 0.49 -10.97
N ARG A 65 -9.68 -0.47 -11.60
CA ARG A 65 -9.72 -0.58 -13.06
C ARG A 65 -10.37 0.65 -13.71
N ALA A 66 -11.45 1.16 -13.13
CA ALA A 66 -12.09 2.38 -13.62
C ALA A 66 -11.16 3.60 -13.51
N GLU A 67 -10.43 3.73 -12.41
CA GLU A 67 -9.45 4.80 -12.20
C GLU A 67 -8.36 4.76 -13.26
N GLN A 68 -7.79 3.59 -13.52
CA GLN A 68 -6.73 3.39 -14.51
C GLN A 68 -7.21 3.66 -15.95
N LEU A 69 -8.46 3.31 -16.28
CA LEU A 69 -9.08 3.64 -17.58
C LEU A 69 -9.26 5.15 -17.75
N LEU A 70 -9.73 5.85 -16.71
CA LEU A 70 -9.88 7.31 -16.75
C LEU A 70 -8.53 8.02 -16.87
N ILE A 71 -7.49 7.52 -16.20
CA ILE A 71 -6.12 8.03 -16.35
C ILE A 71 -5.64 7.82 -17.79
N ARG A 72 -5.84 6.61 -18.35
CA ARG A 72 -5.47 6.31 -19.73
C ARG A 72 -6.10 7.29 -20.71
N ASP A 73 -7.40 7.51 -20.60
CA ASP A 73 -8.15 8.38 -21.51
C ASP A 73 -7.67 9.83 -21.40
N CYS A 74 -7.46 10.32 -20.18
CA CYS A 74 -6.87 11.64 -19.96
C CYS A 74 -5.45 11.77 -20.52
N MET A 75 -4.60 10.76 -20.35
CA MET A 75 -3.24 10.77 -20.89
C MET A 75 -3.25 10.76 -22.42
N ALA A 76 -4.16 10.01 -23.04
CA ALA A 76 -4.37 10.02 -24.49
C ALA A 76 -4.76 11.40 -25.00
N ASP A 77 -5.67 12.11 -24.31
CA ASP A 77 -6.05 13.49 -24.64
C ASP A 77 -4.86 14.47 -24.50
N LYS A 78 -3.87 14.15 -23.67
CA LYS A 78 -2.62 14.91 -23.52
C LYS A 78 -1.53 14.50 -24.53
N GLY A 79 -1.84 13.57 -25.45
CA GLY A 79 -0.91 13.08 -26.46
C GLY A 79 0.14 12.11 -25.90
N PHE A 80 -0.22 11.35 -24.87
CA PHE A 80 0.62 10.33 -24.26
C PHE A 80 -0.07 8.96 -24.28
N ARG A 81 0.73 7.89 -24.46
CA ARG A 81 0.25 6.52 -24.25
C ARG A 81 0.38 6.18 -22.77
N TYR A 82 -0.59 5.42 -22.26
CA TYR A 82 -0.63 4.98 -20.87
C TYR A 82 -1.08 3.53 -20.78
N TRP A 83 -0.37 2.74 -19.97
CA TRP A 83 -0.69 1.34 -19.71
C TRP A 83 -1.30 1.25 -18.32
N LEU A 84 -2.37 0.47 -18.20
CA LEU A 84 -3.06 0.29 -16.94
C LEU A 84 -2.16 -0.44 -15.96
N VAL A 85 -1.99 0.13 -14.77
CA VAL A 85 -1.27 -0.51 -13.68
C VAL A 85 -2.22 -1.46 -12.95
N PRO A 86 -1.88 -2.74 -12.76
CA PRO A 86 -2.71 -3.67 -12.01
C PRO A 86 -2.73 -3.32 -10.52
N ARG A 87 -3.84 -3.63 -9.83
CA ARG A 87 -3.95 -3.39 -8.37
C ARG A 87 -2.95 -4.23 -7.56
N LEU A 88 -2.62 -5.42 -8.07
CA LEU A 88 -1.59 -6.30 -7.52
C LEU A 88 -0.46 -6.44 -8.55
N PRO A 89 0.81 -6.45 -8.11
CA PRO A 89 1.97 -6.40 -9.01
C PRO A 89 2.13 -7.67 -9.87
N ALA A 90 1.61 -8.80 -9.40
CA ALA A 90 1.64 -10.06 -10.13
C ALA A 90 0.52 -10.98 -9.62
N PRO A 91 0.13 -11.99 -10.43
CA PRO A 91 -0.60 -13.14 -9.93
C PRO A 91 0.12 -13.76 -8.71
N ASP A 92 -0.65 -14.27 -7.76
CA ASP A 92 -0.17 -14.89 -6.51
C ASP A 92 0.60 -13.99 -5.54
N TYR A 93 0.73 -12.69 -5.81
CA TYR A 93 1.31 -11.75 -4.85
C TYR A 93 0.48 -11.74 -3.56
N ARG A 94 1.17 -11.96 -2.44
CA ARG A 94 0.58 -11.96 -1.09
C ARG A 94 1.52 -11.25 -0.12
N GLU A 95 0.91 -10.59 0.86
CA GLU A 95 1.62 -9.96 1.96
C GLU A 95 1.53 -10.84 3.21
N PHE A 96 2.64 -10.94 3.92
CA PHE A 96 2.78 -11.75 5.13
C PHE A 96 3.42 -10.90 6.22
N PRO A 97 2.70 -9.88 6.75
CA PRO A 97 3.27 -8.91 7.70
C PRO A 97 3.76 -9.56 9.00
N TYR A 98 3.27 -10.76 9.33
CA TYR A 98 3.61 -11.50 10.55
C TYR A 98 4.25 -12.86 10.28
N GLY A 99 4.76 -13.09 9.06
CA GLY A 99 5.30 -14.38 8.62
C GLY A 99 4.33 -15.18 7.75
N ILE A 100 4.87 -16.11 6.97
CA ILE A 100 4.07 -16.95 6.08
C ILE A 100 3.25 -17.93 6.91
N ASP A 101 1.95 -18.02 6.64
CA ASP A 101 1.01 -18.93 7.33
C ASP A 101 0.42 -20.01 6.40
N ASP A 102 0.83 -20.03 5.13
CA ASP A 102 0.40 -20.98 4.10
C ASP A 102 1.61 -21.78 3.59
N ALA A 103 1.80 -22.99 4.13
CA ALA A 103 2.91 -23.86 3.76
C ALA A 103 2.84 -24.30 2.28
N ALA A 104 1.65 -24.41 1.68
CA ALA A 104 1.51 -24.77 0.28
C ALA A 104 1.95 -23.61 -0.63
N TRP A 105 1.63 -22.36 -0.26
CA TRP A 105 2.18 -21.18 -0.95
C TRP A 105 3.69 -21.07 -0.76
N ALA A 106 4.19 -21.29 0.46
CA ALA A 106 5.63 -21.29 0.78
C ALA A 106 6.40 -22.33 -0.06
N ALA A 107 5.85 -23.53 -0.22
CA ALA A 107 6.45 -24.59 -1.01
C ALA A 107 6.60 -24.21 -2.49
N ARG A 108 5.66 -23.42 -3.03
CA ARG A 108 5.69 -22.96 -4.43
C ARG A 108 6.59 -21.75 -4.64
N HIS A 109 6.51 -20.75 -3.76
CA HIS A 109 7.08 -19.42 -4.00
C HIS A 109 8.22 -19.05 -3.03
N GLY A 110 8.44 -19.83 -1.97
CA GLY A 110 9.33 -19.46 -0.87
C GLY A 110 8.90 -18.12 -0.26
N TYR A 111 9.80 -17.13 -0.29
CA TYR A 111 9.48 -15.76 0.12
C TYR A 111 8.94 -14.85 -1.01
N GLY A 112 8.53 -15.42 -2.14
CA GLY A 112 7.96 -14.69 -3.28
C GLY A 112 8.99 -14.12 -4.24
N ARG A 113 10.26 -14.53 -4.15
CA ARG A 113 11.33 -14.03 -5.03
C ARG A 113 11.05 -14.31 -6.51
N ASP A 114 10.46 -15.45 -6.82
CA ASP A 114 10.08 -15.83 -8.18
C ASP A 114 8.98 -14.91 -8.75
N ILE A 115 8.00 -14.57 -7.92
CA ILE A 115 6.93 -13.61 -8.23
C ILE A 115 7.55 -12.23 -8.50
N GLU A 116 8.41 -11.74 -7.59
CA GLU A 116 9.10 -10.45 -7.76
C GLU A 116 9.97 -10.43 -9.02
N ARG A 117 10.73 -11.50 -9.28
CA ARG A 117 11.54 -11.59 -10.52
C ARG A 117 10.67 -11.61 -11.76
N ARG A 118 9.48 -12.21 -11.72
CA ARG A 118 8.55 -12.22 -12.85
C ARG A 118 8.02 -10.82 -13.11
N ALA A 119 7.47 -10.15 -12.09
CA ALA A 119 7.00 -8.77 -12.20
C ALA A 119 8.08 -7.82 -12.73
N GLU A 120 9.30 -7.94 -12.20
CA GLU A 120 10.46 -7.16 -12.66
C GLU A 120 10.80 -7.43 -14.14
N ARG A 121 10.75 -8.69 -14.59
CA ARG A 121 10.98 -9.02 -16.00
C ARG A 121 9.88 -8.45 -16.88
N ASP A 122 8.62 -8.70 -16.53
CA ASP A 122 7.45 -8.27 -17.29
C ASP A 122 7.45 -6.75 -17.48
N TRP A 123 7.87 -6.00 -16.47
CA TRP A 123 8.06 -4.54 -16.57
C TRP A 123 9.26 -4.15 -17.41
N LYS A 124 10.42 -4.77 -17.22
CA LYS A 124 11.64 -4.45 -17.99
C LYS A 124 11.45 -4.66 -19.49
N THR A 125 10.68 -5.67 -19.87
CA THR A 125 10.39 -5.99 -21.28
C THR A 125 9.03 -5.46 -21.73
N GLY A 126 8.34 -4.70 -20.88
CA GLY A 126 7.00 -4.18 -21.15
C GLY A 126 7.03 -3.01 -22.11
N GLU A 127 5.99 -2.88 -22.94
CA GLU A 127 5.84 -1.78 -23.89
C GLU A 127 5.85 -0.41 -23.20
N GLU A 128 5.27 -0.31 -22.00
CA GLU A 128 5.29 0.90 -21.18
C GLU A 128 6.72 1.36 -20.92
N LYS A 129 7.60 0.44 -20.48
CA LYS A 129 8.99 0.76 -20.18
C LYS A 129 9.72 1.24 -21.42
N HIS A 130 9.56 0.54 -22.55
CA HIS A 130 10.14 0.94 -23.82
C HIS A 130 9.65 2.32 -24.28
N TYR A 131 8.37 2.62 -24.09
CA TYR A 131 7.82 3.92 -24.41
C TYR A 131 8.41 5.02 -23.54
N LEU A 132 8.41 4.85 -22.22
CA LEU A 132 8.94 5.85 -21.30
C LEU A 132 10.43 6.10 -21.51
N ASP A 133 11.22 5.06 -21.78
CA ASP A 133 12.65 5.17 -22.10
C ASP A 133 12.90 5.90 -23.43
N SER A 134 11.94 5.82 -24.37
CA SER A 134 12.05 6.50 -25.67
C SER A 134 11.75 8.00 -25.60
N LEU A 135 11.14 8.49 -24.51
CA LEU A 135 10.81 9.90 -24.37
C LEU A 135 12.08 10.73 -24.10
N PRO A 136 12.34 11.80 -24.88
CA PRO A 136 13.33 12.79 -24.49
C PRO A 136 13.01 13.35 -23.11
N LYS A 137 14.03 13.70 -22.31
CA LYS A 137 13.87 14.17 -20.93
C LYS A 137 12.78 15.25 -20.78
N ALA A 138 12.80 16.29 -21.63
CA ALA A 138 11.80 17.35 -21.58
C ALA A 138 10.37 16.85 -21.86
N ARG A 139 10.22 15.84 -22.73
CA ARG A 139 8.91 15.22 -23.00
C ARG A 139 8.47 14.30 -21.86
N TYR A 140 9.41 13.64 -21.19
CA TYR A 140 9.14 12.86 -19.98
C TYR A 140 8.66 13.77 -18.83
N GLU A 141 9.25 14.95 -18.66
CA GLU A 141 8.79 15.94 -17.66
C GLU A 141 7.34 16.37 -17.94
N VAL A 142 6.99 16.62 -19.22
CA VAL A 142 5.59 16.92 -19.60
C VAL A 142 4.67 15.71 -19.41
N TYR A 143 5.16 14.47 -19.60
CA TYR A 143 4.40 13.25 -19.30
C TYR A 143 4.10 13.16 -17.80
N ASP A 144 5.10 13.40 -16.95
CA ASP A 144 4.98 13.36 -15.49
C ASP A 144 4.00 14.42 -14.98
N ASP A 145 4.13 15.66 -15.46
CA ASP A 145 3.19 16.75 -15.18
C ASP A 145 1.77 16.45 -15.68
N ALA A 146 1.63 15.79 -16.83
CA ALA A 146 0.31 15.38 -17.33
C ALA A 146 -0.33 14.33 -16.42
N LEU A 147 0.46 13.38 -15.92
CA LEU A 147 -0.01 12.27 -15.09
C LEU A 147 -0.32 12.72 -13.65
N PHE A 148 0.65 13.35 -12.98
CA PHE A 148 0.59 13.70 -11.55
C PHE A 148 0.26 15.16 -11.28
N GLY A 149 0.26 16.00 -12.31
CA GLY A 149 0.18 17.45 -12.16
C GLY A 149 1.55 18.06 -11.82
N PRO A 150 1.70 19.40 -11.97
CA PRO A 150 2.95 20.07 -11.68
C PRO A 150 3.37 19.89 -10.22
N SER A 151 4.67 19.67 -10.03
CA SER A 151 5.29 19.46 -8.72
C SER A 151 5.30 20.72 -7.86
N GLU A 152 5.38 21.90 -8.48
CA GLU A 152 5.40 23.21 -7.85
C GLU A 152 4.20 24.10 -8.22
N GLY A 153 3.85 25.02 -7.31
CA GLY A 153 2.77 25.98 -7.50
C GLY A 153 1.35 25.39 -7.46
N GLY A 154 0.36 26.27 -7.54
CA GLY A 154 -1.06 25.92 -7.57
C GLY A 154 -1.63 25.38 -6.26
N ASN A 155 -2.93 25.04 -6.30
CA ASN A 155 -3.61 24.39 -5.19
C ASN A 155 -3.16 22.93 -5.08
N ARG A 156 -3.00 22.45 -3.84
CA ARG A 156 -2.52 21.11 -3.55
C ARG A 156 -3.48 20.36 -2.64
N LEU A 157 -3.68 19.08 -2.96
CA LEU A 157 -4.25 18.12 -2.04
C LEU A 157 -3.24 17.91 -0.92
N LYS A 158 -3.73 17.88 0.32
CA LYS A 158 -2.91 17.66 1.51
C LYS A 158 -3.60 16.65 2.41
N ALA A 159 -2.83 15.75 3.00
CA ALA A 159 -3.27 14.81 4.00
C ALA A 159 -2.20 14.65 5.07
N THR A 160 -2.62 14.49 6.32
CA THR A 160 -1.72 14.21 7.45
C THR A 160 -1.97 12.77 7.87
N PRO A 161 -1.10 11.81 7.49
CA PRO A 161 -1.30 10.43 7.88
C PRO A 161 -1.07 10.25 9.39
N PRO A 162 -1.61 9.18 9.99
CA PRO A 162 -1.49 8.87 11.42
C PRO A 162 -0.06 8.90 11.98
N MET A 163 0.93 8.55 11.17
CA MET A 163 2.35 8.48 11.53
C MET A 163 3.08 9.83 11.46
N GLY A 164 2.36 10.92 11.15
CA GLY A 164 2.92 12.27 11.03
C GLY A 164 3.40 12.61 9.62
N GLY A 165 3.92 13.83 9.47
CA GLY A 165 4.26 14.42 8.16
C GLY A 165 3.03 14.93 7.39
N ILE A 166 3.29 15.57 6.26
CA ILE A 166 2.23 16.05 5.34
C ILE A 166 2.48 15.40 3.99
N LEU A 167 1.53 14.58 3.55
CA LEU A 167 1.48 14.09 2.18
C LEU A 167 0.78 15.13 1.31
N SER A 168 1.29 15.34 0.10
CA SER A 168 0.71 16.31 -0.80
C SER A 168 0.80 15.88 -2.26
N HIS A 169 -0.28 16.13 -2.99
CA HIS A 169 -0.40 15.83 -4.42
C HIS A 169 -0.95 17.06 -5.16
N SER A 170 -0.63 17.20 -6.44
CA SER A 170 -1.23 18.26 -7.26
C SER A 170 -2.76 18.07 -7.32
N GLU A 171 -3.51 19.16 -7.37
CA GLU A 171 -4.95 19.09 -7.70
C GLU A 171 -5.21 18.95 -9.20
N LYS A 172 -4.14 18.97 -9.99
CA LYS A 172 -4.14 18.83 -11.43
C LYS A 172 -3.52 17.48 -11.82
N GLY A 173 -3.53 17.20 -13.12
CA GLY A 173 -3.03 15.94 -13.68
C GLY A 173 -4.13 14.89 -13.81
N CYS A 174 -3.83 13.86 -14.60
CA CYS A 174 -4.78 12.79 -14.93
C CYS A 174 -5.16 11.93 -13.73
N ALA A 175 -4.27 11.76 -12.75
CA ALA A 175 -4.60 11.09 -11.49
C ALA A 175 -5.64 11.89 -10.66
N ALA A 176 -5.42 13.20 -10.47
CA ALA A 176 -6.40 14.02 -9.74
C ALA A 176 -7.75 14.11 -10.48
N ALA A 177 -7.72 14.17 -11.82
CA ALA A 177 -8.92 14.16 -12.64
C ALA A 177 -9.70 12.84 -12.54
N SER A 178 -9.02 11.68 -12.47
CA SER A 178 -9.70 10.39 -12.29
C SER A 178 -10.38 10.32 -10.91
N TRP A 179 -9.73 10.80 -9.86
CA TRP A 179 -10.33 10.87 -8.52
C TRP A 179 -11.51 11.82 -8.45
N GLN A 180 -11.40 13.02 -9.03
CA GLN A 180 -12.51 13.97 -9.13
C GLN A 180 -13.70 13.37 -9.88
N SER A 181 -13.42 12.62 -10.95
CA SER A 181 -14.47 11.94 -11.71
C SER A 181 -15.13 10.85 -10.87
N LEU A 182 -14.37 9.94 -10.27
CA LEU A 182 -14.94 8.79 -9.56
C LEU A 182 -15.60 9.18 -8.22
N TYR A 183 -14.93 10.00 -7.43
CA TYR A 183 -15.26 10.21 -6.02
C TYR A 183 -15.87 11.58 -5.73
N GLY A 184 -15.89 12.51 -6.70
CA GLY A 184 -16.44 13.85 -6.52
C GLY A 184 -15.49 14.74 -5.72
N ASP A 185 -15.66 14.86 -4.40
CA ASP A 185 -14.80 15.72 -3.58
C ASP A 185 -13.37 15.15 -3.47
N VAL A 186 -12.50 15.55 -4.40
CA VAL A 186 -11.12 15.05 -4.46
C VAL A 186 -10.31 15.37 -3.19
N ARG A 187 -10.62 16.45 -2.46
CA ARG A 187 -9.92 16.80 -1.21
C ARG A 187 -10.35 15.88 -0.08
N ALA A 188 -11.65 15.62 0.07
CA ALA A 188 -12.15 14.65 1.05
C ALA A 188 -11.68 13.23 0.75
N TRP A 189 -11.68 12.84 -0.53
CA TRP A 189 -11.15 11.57 -0.99
C TRP A 189 -9.68 11.43 -0.61
N TYR A 190 -8.83 12.35 -1.07
CA TYR A 190 -7.39 12.30 -0.83
C TYR A 190 -7.06 12.30 0.67
N ARG A 191 -7.69 13.17 1.47
CA ARG A 191 -7.46 13.17 2.93
C ARG A 191 -7.82 11.84 3.58
N SER A 192 -9.01 11.32 3.29
CA SER A 192 -9.52 10.11 3.94
C SER A 192 -8.73 8.87 3.51
N ILE A 193 -8.46 8.70 2.21
CA ILE A 193 -7.76 7.52 1.71
C ILE A 193 -6.30 7.49 2.16
N GLN A 194 -5.61 8.64 2.23
CA GLN A 194 -4.22 8.67 2.70
C GLN A 194 -4.10 8.38 4.19
N VAL A 195 -5.09 8.76 5.01
CA VAL A 195 -5.17 8.30 6.40
C VAL A 195 -5.35 6.79 6.45
N VAL A 196 -6.35 6.25 5.73
CA VAL A 196 -6.66 4.81 5.72
C VAL A 196 -5.47 3.97 5.24
N ASN A 197 -4.77 4.41 4.20
CA ASN A 197 -3.59 3.74 3.64
C ASN A 197 -2.40 3.71 4.61
N GLY A 198 -2.33 4.66 5.55
CA GLY A 198 -1.29 4.69 6.59
C GLY A 198 -1.54 3.73 7.77
N LEU A 199 -2.78 3.27 7.96
CA LEU A 199 -3.16 2.46 9.13
C LEU A 199 -2.60 1.04 9.17
N PRO A 200 -2.39 0.31 8.05
CA PRO A 200 -1.77 -1.00 8.09
C PRO A 200 -0.40 -1.01 8.79
N GLY A 201 0.45 0.01 8.56
CA GLY A 201 1.75 0.12 9.23
C GLY A 201 1.62 0.28 10.75
N MET A 202 0.69 1.13 11.20
CA MET A 202 0.39 1.30 12.62
C MET A 202 -0.17 0.01 13.24
N ARG A 203 -1.03 -0.72 12.51
CA ARG A 203 -1.58 -2.00 12.95
C ARG A 203 -0.48 -3.04 13.14
N VAL A 204 0.43 -3.16 12.18
CA VAL A 204 1.60 -4.06 12.27
C VAL A 204 2.47 -3.70 13.47
N GLY A 205 2.73 -2.41 13.70
CA GLY A 205 3.45 -1.93 14.88
C GLY A 205 2.79 -2.34 16.20
N ARG A 206 1.48 -2.11 16.34
CA ARG A 206 0.73 -2.49 17.55
C ARG A 206 0.73 -4.00 17.81
N VAL A 207 0.58 -4.82 16.76
CA VAL A 207 0.70 -6.29 16.89
C VAL A 207 2.10 -6.68 17.35
N ALA A 208 3.16 -6.08 16.80
CA ALA A 208 4.53 -6.38 17.18
C ALA A 208 4.88 -5.97 18.64
N GLU A 209 4.20 -4.95 19.15
CA GLU A 209 4.36 -4.47 20.53
C GLU A 209 3.54 -5.25 21.56
N ASP A 210 2.48 -5.94 21.12
CA ASP A 210 1.58 -6.69 22.00
C ASP A 210 2.33 -7.82 22.75
N PRO A 211 2.20 -7.90 24.10
CA PRO A 211 2.87 -8.93 24.89
C PRO A 211 2.52 -10.36 24.49
N ALA A 212 1.29 -10.63 24.05
CA ALA A 212 0.88 -11.95 23.60
C ALA A 212 1.60 -12.34 22.30
N PHE A 213 1.77 -11.39 21.35
CA PHE A 213 2.56 -11.63 20.14
C PHE A 213 4.03 -11.88 20.48
N ARG A 214 4.63 -11.05 21.34
CA ARG A 214 6.03 -11.21 21.78
C ARG A 214 6.29 -12.57 22.44
N SER A 215 5.34 -13.07 23.21
CA SER A 215 5.42 -14.39 23.85
C SER A 215 5.51 -15.53 22.83
N VAL A 216 4.61 -15.56 21.84
CA VAL A 216 4.63 -16.60 20.79
C VAL A 216 5.79 -16.43 19.81
N LEU A 217 6.25 -15.18 19.60
CA LEU A 217 7.42 -14.88 18.78
C LEU A 217 8.68 -15.54 19.34
N THR A 218 8.89 -15.50 20.66
CA THR A 218 10.02 -16.20 21.30
C THR A 218 10.00 -17.70 21.00
N LYS A 219 8.83 -18.34 21.12
CA LYS A 219 8.67 -19.77 20.80
C LYS A 219 8.95 -20.06 19.33
N TRP A 220 8.48 -19.19 18.43
CA TRP A 220 8.76 -19.28 17.00
C TRP A 220 10.27 -19.18 16.71
N ARG A 221 10.98 -18.25 17.34
CA ARG A 221 12.44 -18.10 17.19
C ARG A 221 13.18 -19.36 17.61
N ASP A 222 12.79 -19.98 18.73
CA ASP A 222 13.40 -21.23 19.20
C ASP A 222 13.14 -22.39 18.22
N CYS A 223 11.93 -22.46 17.66
CA CYS A 223 11.58 -23.42 16.64
C CYS A 223 12.44 -23.24 15.37
N MET A 224 12.54 -22.00 14.87
CA MET A 224 13.34 -21.68 13.69
C MET A 224 14.83 -21.97 13.92
N LYS A 225 15.34 -21.67 15.11
CA LYS A 225 16.74 -21.97 15.48
C LYS A 225 17.03 -23.47 15.42
N ARG A 226 16.11 -24.33 15.89
CA ARG A 226 16.26 -25.79 15.77
C ARG A 226 16.24 -26.27 14.32
N ARG A 227 15.56 -25.54 13.44
CA ARG A 227 15.56 -25.76 11.98
C ARG A 227 16.73 -25.08 11.25
N GLY A 228 17.67 -24.48 11.98
CA GLY A 228 18.89 -23.88 11.42
C GLY A 228 18.72 -22.43 10.93
N HIS A 229 17.61 -21.77 11.25
CA HIS A 229 17.35 -20.38 10.87
C HIS A 229 17.43 -19.45 12.08
N VAL A 230 18.25 -18.40 12.01
CA VAL A 230 18.38 -17.40 13.07
C VAL A 230 17.85 -16.08 12.56
N ALA A 231 16.76 -15.60 13.18
CA ALA A 231 16.17 -14.29 12.91
C ALA A 231 15.43 -13.76 14.15
N GLU A 232 15.30 -12.44 14.22
CA GLU A 232 14.57 -11.76 15.29
C GLU A 232 13.06 -11.90 15.14
N ASN A 233 12.58 -11.89 13.89
CA ASN A 233 11.17 -12.00 13.53
C ASN A 233 11.02 -12.47 12.07
N PRO A 234 9.81 -12.87 11.65
CA PRO A 234 9.57 -13.33 10.28
C PRO A 234 9.96 -12.30 9.19
N PRO A 235 9.62 -10.99 9.30
CA PRO A 235 10.09 -9.99 8.34
C PRO A 235 11.62 -9.92 8.21
N ALA A 236 12.36 -10.03 9.33
CA ALA A 236 13.82 -10.04 9.32
C ALA A 236 14.38 -11.29 8.61
N LEU A 237 13.78 -12.46 8.83
CA LEU A 237 14.17 -13.68 8.11
C LEU A 237 13.96 -13.52 6.61
N ARG A 238 12.77 -13.03 6.21
CA ARG A 238 12.46 -12.73 4.81
C ARG A 238 13.50 -11.77 4.19
N ASP A 239 13.86 -10.69 4.88
CA ASP A 239 14.84 -9.73 4.38
C ASP A 239 16.24 -10.36 4.20
N ILE A 240 16.73 -11.10 5.21
CA ILE A 240 18.00 -11.85 5.13
C ILE A 240 17.99 -12.78 3.91
N ARG A 241 16.90 -13.52 3.73
CA ARG A 241 16.74 -14.47 2.63
C ARG A 241 16.70 -13.76 1.29
N LEU A 242 15.88 -12.72 1.12
CA LEU A 242 15.73 -12.01 -0.15
C LEU A 242 17.02 -11.28 -0.60
N ARG A 243 17.91 -10.90 0.34
CA ARG A 243 19.25 -10.37 0.02
C ARG A 243 20.25 -11.41 -0.50
N ASP A 244 20.01 -12.70 -0.26
CA ASP A 244 20.85 -13.78 -0.79
C ASP A 244 20.76 -13.82 -2.32
N THR A 245 21.88 -13.59 -3.00
CA THR A 245 22.01 -13.61 -4.47
C THR A 245 22.78 -14.84 -4.97
N THR A 246 23.13 -15.77 -4.08
CA THR A 246 23.89 -16.96 -4.44
C THR A 246 23.10 -17.92 -5.31
N ARG A 247 23.80 -18.79 -6.04
CA ARG A 247 23.17 -19.89 -6.78
C ARG A 247 22.36 -20.76 -5.82
N GLY A 248 21.12 -21.05 -6.18
CA GLY A 248 20.21 -21.82 -5.33
C GLY A 248 19.48 -21.02 -4.24
N ALA A 249 19.56 -19.67 -4.25
CA ALA A 249 18.83 -18.82 -3.31
C ALA A 249 17.32 -19.13 -3.26
N GLN A 250 16.68 -19.39 -4.41
CA GLN A 250 15.26 -19.77 -4.45
C GLN A 250 14.96 -21.03 -3.64
N ALA A 251 15.77 -22.08 -3.79
CA ALA A 251 15.54 -23.33 -3.06
C ALA A 251 15.76 -23.17 -1.56
N LYS A 252 16.72 -22.32 -1.16
CA LYS A 252 16.92 -21.94 0.25
C LYS A 252 15.75 -21.12 0.79
N ASP A 253 15.19 -20.20 0.00
CA ASP A 253 14.02 -19.40 0.35
C ASP A 253 12.78 -20.28 0.55
N VAL A 254 12.57 -21.27 -0.33
CA VAL A 254 11.49 -22.26 -0.19
C VAL A 254 11.60 -23.05 1.12
N ARG A 255 12.78 -23.60 1.41
CA ARG A 255 12.99 -24.35 2.67
C ARG A 255 12.72 -23.47 3.90
N ALA A 256 13.31 -22.29 3.96
CA ALA A 256 13.14 -21.38 5.09
C ALA A 256 11.69 -20.91 5.27
N ALA A 257 10.98 -20.62 4.17
CA ALA A 257 9.57 -20.22 4.20
C ALA A 257 8.64 -21.35 4.66
N VAL A 258 8.89 -22.60 4.23
CA VAL A 258 8.13 -23.77 4.71
C VAL A 258 8.38 -23.99 6.20
N ASP A 259 9.64 -23.96 6.62
CA ASP A 259 10.02 -24.06 8.03
C ASP A 259 9.38 -22.95 8.88
N GLU A 260 9.34 -21.72 8.36
CA GLU A 260 8.67 -20.58 8.98
C GLU A 260 7.17 -20.82 9.17
N ALA A 261 6.49 -21.29 8.11
CA ALA A 261 5.05 -21.56 8.16
C ALA A 261 4.72 -22.68 9.15
N GLU A 262 5.50 -23.77 9.13
CA GLU A 262 5.34 -24.88 10.08
C GLU A 262 5.63 -24.45 11.52
N CYS A 263 6.70 -23.68 11.75
CA CYS A 263 6.96 -23.11 13.07
C CYS A 263 5.84 -22.16 13.50
N GLY A 264 5.33 -21.33 12.59
CA GLY A 264 4.27 -20.36 12.86
C GLY A 264 2.98 -21.03 13.33
N LEU A 265 2.63 -22.15 12.70
CA LEU A 265 1.50 -22.99 13.10
C LEU A 265 1.78 -23.70 14.44
N ALA A 266 2.92 -24.36 14.58
CA ALA A 266 3.24 -25.17 15.76
C ALA A 266 3.37 -24.35 17.06
N THR A 267 3.77 -23.08 16.98
CA THR A 267 3.96 -22.22 18.15
C THR A 267 2.76 -21.32 18.44
N GLY A 268 1.75 -21.32 17.56
CA GLY A 268 0.60 -20.43 17.64
C GLY A 268 0.89 -18.98 17.25
N LEU A 269 2.03 -18.71 16.59
CA LEU A 269 2.37 -17.37 16.09
C LEU A 269 1.31 -16.89 15.10
N SER A 270 0.97 -17.70 14.08
CA SER A 270 0.07 -17.30 13.00
C SER A 270 -1.35 -17.01 13.50
N SER A 271 -1.89 -17.86 14.39
CA SER A 271 -3.23 -17.66 14.96
C SER A 271 -3.29 -16.46 15.91
N THR A 272 -2.24 -16.24 16.70
CA THR A 272 -2.12 -15.07 17.58
C THR A 272 -2.01 -13.79 16.77
N ALA A 273 -1.18 -13.78 15.72
CA ALA A 273 -1.02 -12.64 14.81
C ALA A 273 -2.34 -12.27 14.15
N LYS A 274 -3.07 -13.25 13.58
CA LYS A 274 -4.37 -13.02 12.95
C LYS A 274 -5.41 -12.44 13.91
N ARG A 275 -5.47 -12.95 15.14
CA ARG A 275 -6.39 -12.44 16.17
C ARG A 275 -6.05 -11.00 16.55
N LEU A 276 -4.77 -10.69 16.75
CA LEU A 276 -4.33 -9.34 17.12
C LEU A 276 -4.45 -8.36 15.96
N ASP A 277 -4.19 -8.79 14.72
CA ASP A 277 -4.41 -7.98 13.51
C ASP A 277 -5.89 -7.58 13.40
N GLN A 278 -6.81 -8.53 13.59
CA GLN A 278 -8.24 -8.21 13.63
C GLN A 278 -8.58 -7.24 14.77
N HIS A 279 -8.10 -7.51 15.99
CA HIS A 279 -8.34 -6.65 17.14
C HIS A 279 -7.86 -5.21 16.90
N TYR A 280 -6.61 -5.03 16.47
CA TYR A 280 -6.07 -3.70 16.21
C TYR A 280 -6.65 -3.07 14.94
N SER A 281 -7.15 -3.84 13.98
CA SER A 281 -7.96 -3.31 12.88
C SER A 281 -9.24 -2.66 13.40
N ASP A 282 -9.92 -3.28 14.37
CA ASP A 282 -11.15 -2.74 14.96
C ASP A 282 -10.86 -1.53 15.86
N VAL A 283 -9.78 -1.56 16.63
CA VAL A 283 -9.31 -0.41 17.43
C VAL A 283 -9.00 0.78 16.51
N LEU A 284 -8.20 0.59 15.47
CA LEU A 284 -7.86 1.65 14.52
C LEU A 284 -9.08 2.13 13.73
N TYR A 285 -10.05 1.26 13.46
CA TYR A 285 -11.33 1.68 12.91
C TYR A 285 -12.07 2.62 13.85
N GLY A 286 -12.09 2.35 15.16
CA GLY A 286 -12.67 3.24 16.16
C GLY A 286 -11.97 4.60 16.23
N GLU A 287 -10.64 4.61 16.30
CA GLU A 287 -9.81 5.82 16.40
C GLU A 287 -9.90 6.72 15.16
N TYR A 288 -9.91 6.10 13.97
CA TYR A 288 -9.91 6.80 12.67
C TYR A 288 -11.25 6.67 11.94
N ARG A 289 -12.35 6.54 12.71
CA ARG A 289 -13.70 6.28 12.18
C ARG A 289 -14.09 7.24 11.06
N SER A 290 -13.88 8.54 11.26
CA SER A 290 -14.24 9.56 10.26
C SER A 290 -13.56 9.33 8.91
N ALA A 291 -12.27 8.98 8.91
CA ALA A 291 -11.53 8.71 7.69
C ALA A 291 -12.00 7.42 7.00
N TYR A 292 -12.19 6.33 7.77
CA TYR A 292 -12.71 5.08 7.23
C TYR A 292 -14.11 5.25 6.63
N ASP A 293 -15.02 5.89 7.37
CA ASP A 293 -16.40 6.03 6.97
C ASP A 293 -16.53 6.91 5.73
N THR A 294 -15.72 7.98 5.65
CA THR A 294 -15.64 8.83 4.47
C THR A 294 -15.13 8.04 3.26
N ALA A 295 -13.98 7.37 3.37
CA ALA A 295 -13.41 6.60 2.27
C ALA A 295 -14.36 5.49 1.78
N ARG A 296 -14.99 4.74 2.71
CA ARG A 296 -15.92 3.65 2.37
C ARG A 296 -17.20 4.15 1.71
N ARG A 297 -17.75 5.28 2.15
CA ARG A 297 -18.90 5.91 1.46
C ARG A 297 -18.53 6.31 0.04
N MET A 298 -17.45 7.08 -0.12
CA MET A 298 -17.00 7.55 -1.43
C MET A 298 -16.70 6.40 -2.39
N GLN A 299 -16.07 5.32 -1.91
CA GLN A 299 -15.86 4.11 -2.71
C GLN A 299 -17.18 3.43 -3.10
N SER A 300 -18.12 3.29 -2.15
CA SER A 300 -19.42 2.65 -2.41
C SER A 300 -20.25 3.45 -3.41
N ASP A 301 -20.27 4.78 -3.26
CA ASP A 301 -21.00 5.70 -4.12
C ASP A 301 -20.40 5.77 -5.54
N ALA A 302 -19.08 5.56 -5.66
CA ALA A 302 -18.38 5.52 -6.93
C ALA A 302 -18.61 4.22 -7.73
N LEU A 303 -19.08 3.13 -7.10
CA LEU A 303 -19.19 1.82 -7.76
C LEU A 303 -20.07 1.80 -9.02
N PRO A 304 -21.28 2.39 -9.05
CA PRO A 304 -22.08 2.45 -10.27
C PRO A 304 -21.34 3.15 -11.41
N LYS A 305 -20.67 4.27 -11.12
CA LYS A 305 -19.87 5.01 -12.11
C LYS A 305 -18.67 4.20 -12.58
N ALA A 306 -17.96 3.56 -11.66
CA ALA A 306 -16.82 2.70 -11.97
C ALA A 306 -17.21 1.53 -12.89
N ARG A 307 -18.34 0.86 -12.60
CA ARG A 307 -18.90 -0.19 -13.48
C ARG A 307 -19.23 0.34 -14.86
N GLY A 308 -19.79 1.55 -14.96
CA GLY A 308 -20.06 2.21 -16.25
C GLY A 308 -18.80 2.56 -17.04
N VAL A 309 -17.69 2.91 -16.37
CA VAL A 309 -16.38 3.12 -17.04
C VAL A 309 -15.82 1.79 -17.55
N VAL A 310 -15.85 0.76 -16.71
CA VAL A 310 -15.33 -0.58 -17.07
C VAL A 310 -16.14 -1.21 -18.19
N GLY A 311 -17.48 -1.12 -18.18
CA GLY A 311 -18.34 -1.76 -19.18
C GLY A 311 -18.35 -1.10 -20.57
N ARG A 312 -17.69 0.06 -20.74
CA ARG A 312 -17.55 0.76 -22.04
C ARG A 312 -16.23 0.43 -22.76
N ASN A 313 -15.36 -0.35 -22.12
CA ASN A 313 -14.01 -0.70 -22.56
C ASN A 313 -13.82 -2.20 -22.62
#